data_AF-A0AAD4I0Y4-F1
#
_entry.id   AF-A0AAD4I0Y4-F1
#
_cell.length_a   1.000
_cell.length_b   1.000
_cell.length_c   1.000
_cell.angle_alpha   90.00
_cell.angle_beta   90.00
_cell.angle_gamma   90.00
#
_symmetry.space_group_name_H-M   'P 1'
#
loop_
_entity.id
_entity.type
_entity.pdbx_description
1 polymer ?
#
loop_
_entity_poly.entity_id
_entity_poly.type
_entity_poly.pdbx_seq_one_letter_code
_entity_poly.pdbx_strand_id
1 'polypeptide(L)'
;MPSSATLARSSVGPVNFDSPSAAVALGVLDLGDLGLQNLGNLGRASDDERARRLDAVIGILSESKGLVSEAGLERLTKKLELEFFWENSMAGDDKKTLIVAGSALELLIEFSNNIVQSVTLSFPDSAEIVNKHAEAAGAILFKDLQLGAGQSPLTKSLGPFAANFERLAVLDKLSINPGLNLYEAVAGIYESFGRLNAWELQKVREDPAAAAKGEEYLKNLVLCTKSGMPTMNAKGRVGMTLDYWKQRKLQPPQDPAVAAWAGENEQTWSILIGCSSLREIGVNPVRISDKWIGPDVEKIPLPGELHAAGPIIDWLEPESTFVPTPDPAKADPMQPDPSLLGPRLPDVVFHASFDPPVPIPTALWDQIQGLGCLLDEGPLKLLATFDSLVVPYPPGKIPDEAEMRTITCNKKIPFVAPGETKLSLKNHANTVYVHKPVPSRTLTTMTFSHPQQLITILPYLRQYAFLATLLEHSLKELPDPSRLLATNDPEPSTTTTATQPPPKTTAISTTQSDYSTLMSATTRQDGNKNEEEPPTNIDITLTMSPTPRLRVVFPFRDDKTANVTLEIQENGHVHVESQDVLDERNTVAPNGRQRTVEDVGRLLETVEDVGKWAEFMRSRWA
;
A
#
# COMPACT_ATOMS: atom_id res chain seq x y z
N MET A 1 -27.69 -24.99 -66.59
CA MET A 1 -27.44 -26.44 -66.41
C MET A 1 -26.88 -26.65 -65.00
N PRO A 2 -27.18 -27.78 -64.33
CA PRO A 2 -27.09 -27.96 -62.87
C PRO A 2 -25.65 -28.31 -62.39
N SER A 3 -25.27 -28.52 -61.13
CA SER A 3 -25.93 -29.09 -59.92
C SER A 3 -25.26 -28.56 -58.62
N SER A 4 -25.98 -28.20 -57.55
CA SER A 4 -26.40 -29.02 -56.38
C SER A 4 -25.35 -29.25 -55.27
N ALA A 5 -25.61 -28.72 -54.06
CA ALA A 5 -25.53 -29.43 -52.77
C ALA A 5 -25.90 -28.49 -51.59
N THR A 6 -26.87 -28.89 -50.74
CA THR A 6 -27.26 -28.18 -49.51
C THR A 6 -27.61 -29.16 -48.40
N LEU A 7 -27.10 -28.91 -47.18
CA LEU A 7 -27.53 -29.53 -45.92
C LEU A 7 -27.88 -28.37 -44.97
N ALA A 8 -29.15 -28.07 -44.73
CA ALA A 8 -30.09 -28.75 -43.84
C ALA A 8 -29.87 -28.39 -42.35
N ARG A 9 -30.73 -27.50 -41.85
CA ARG A 9 -30.78 -27.02 -40.46
C ARG A 9 -32.11 -27.49 -39.87
N SER A 10 -32.08 -28.32 -38.82
CA SER A 10 -33.29 -28.86 -38.18
C SER A 10 -33.66 -28.11 -36.90
N SER A 11 -34.91 -27.67 -36.81
CA SER A 11 -35.53 -27.06 -35.63
C SER A 11 -36.05 -28.09 -34.63
N VAL A 12 -36.00 -27.77 -33.33
CA VAL A 12 -36.85 -28.40 -32.31
C VAL A 12 -37.48 -27.29 -31.45
N GLY A 13 -38.80 -27.35 -31.26
CA GLY A 13 -39.56 -26.42 -30.43
C GLY A 13 -39.63 -26.83 -28.95
N PRO A 14 -40.28 -26.02 -28.09
CA PRO A 14 -40.27 -26.23 -26.66
C PRO A 14 -41.24 -27.35 -26.23
N VAL A 15 -40.82 -28.15 -25.23
CA VAL A 15 -41.70 -29.06 -24.49
C VAL A 15 -41.83 -28.60 -23.05
N ASN A 16 -43.05 -28.26 -22.67
CA ASN A 16 -43.44 -27.87 -21.33
C ASN A 16 -44.09 -29.08 -20.65
N PHE A 17 -43.71 -29.41 -19.41
CA PHE A 17 -44.37 -30.46 -18.62
C PHE A 17 -44.74 -29.92 -17.24
N ASP A 18 -46.04 -29.85 -17.01
CA ASP A 18 -46.67 -29.41 -15.77
C ASP A 18 -47.51 -30.56 -15.21
N SER A 19 -47.12 -31.12 -14.05
CA SER A 19 -48.01 -31.88 -13.14
C SER A 19 -47.30 -32.28 -11.82
N PRO A 20 -47.98 -32.20 -10.66
CA PRO A 20 -47.33 -32.16 -9.34
C PRO A 20 -47.24 -33.52 -8.62
N SER A 21 -46.86 -34.61 -9.30
CA SER A 21 -46.85 -35.97 -8.69
C SER A 21 -45.48 -36.61 -8.48
N ALA A 22 -44.37 -35.89 -8.72
CA ALA A 22 -43.01 -36.38 -8.52
C ALA A 22 -42.40 -36.04 -7.13
N ALA A 23 -43.13 -35.37 -6.24
CA ALA A 23 -42.59 -34.72 -5.04
C ALA A 23 -42.72 -35.51 -3.72
N VAL A 24 -43.21 -36.76 -3.74
CA VAL A 24 -43.60 -37.49 -2.49
C VAL A 24 -42.89 -38.84 -2.32
N ALA A 25 -42.03 -39.24 -3.25
CA ALA A 25 -41.36 -40.56 -3.22
C ALA A 25 -39.82 -40.47 -3.22
N LEU A 26 -39.25 -39.90 -2.14
CA LEU A 26 -37.96 -40.26 -1.50
C LEU A 26 -37.55 -39.22 -0.43
N GLY A 27 -38.50 -38.85 0.43
CA GLY A 27 -38.29 -37.94 1.56
C GLY A 27 -38.49 -38.63 2.91
N VAL A 28 -37.59 -39.54 3.29
CA VAL A 28 -37.49 -40.04 4.68
C VAL A 28 -36.03 -40.00 5.12
N LEU A 29 -35.72 -38.87 5.74
CA LEU A 29 -34.71 -38.62 6.78
C LEU A 29 -33.86 -39.83 7.23
N ASP A 30 -32.54 -39.69 7.10
CA ASP A 30 -31.64 -40.08 8.19
C ASP A 30 -30.87 -38.84 8.65
N LEU A 31 -30.64 -38.74 9.95
CA LEU A 31 -30.14 -37.54 10.64
C LEU A 31 -28.82 -37.89 11.32
N GLY A 32 -27.74 -37.86 10.56
CA GLY A 32 -26.42 -38.19 11.08
C GLY A 32 -25.27 -37.88 10.12
N ASP A 33 -24.11 -37.79 10.77
CA ASP A 33 -22.76 -37.76 10.20
C ASP A 33 -22.19 -36.42 9.67
N LEU A 34 -21.14 -36.00 10.39
CA LEU A 34 -20.34 -34.82 10.15
C LEU A 34 -19.38 -35.06 8.98
N GLY A 35 -19.65 -34.47 7.82
CA GLY A 35 -18.63 -33.89 6.93
C GLY A 35 -17.42 -34.75 6.46
N LEU A 36 -17.41 -36.07 6.67
CA LEU A 36 -16.23 -36.91 6.48
C LEU A 36 -16.38 -37.93 5.32
N GLN A 37 -17.46 -37.85 4.53
CA GLN A 37 -17.74 -38.84 3.47
C GLN A 37 -17.14 -38.50 2.10
N ASN A 38 -16.55 -37.32 1.90
CA ASN A 38 -15.91 -36.95 0.63
C ASN A 38 -14.51 -37.58 0.41
N LEU A 39 -14.04 -38.44 1.33
CA LEU A 39 -12.79 -39.18 1.18
C LEU A 39 -12.93 -40.50 0.39
N GLY A 40 -14.16 -40.93 0.10
CA GLY A 40 -14.44 -42.20 -0.58
C GLY A 40 -14.30 -42.20 -2.11
N ASN A 41 -14.37 -41.03 -2.76
CA ASN A 41 -14.50 -40.95 -4.23
C ASN A 41 -13.17 -40.70 -4.98
N LEU A 42 -12.09 -41.36 -4.52
CA LEU A 42 -10.73 -41.25 -5.08
C LEU A 42 -10.55 -41.84 -6.49
N GLY A 43 -11.59 -42.42 -7.09
CA GLY A 43 -11.49 -43.23 -8.31
C GLY A 43 -11.50 -42.50 -9.65
N ARG A 44 -12.11 -41.30 -9.78
CA ARG A 44 -12.33 -40.62 -11.08
C ARG A 44 -12.33 -39.09 -11.04
N ALA A 45 -11.45 -38.47 -10.26
CA ALA A 45 -10.99 -37.13 -10.63
C ALA A 45 -10.03 -37.29 -11.83
N SER A 46 -10.15 -36.45 -12.87
CA SER A 46 -9.13 -36.41 -13.93
C SER A 46 -7.79 -36.01 -13.31
N ASP A 47 -6.67 -36.45 -13.90
CA ASP A 47 -5.36 -36.09 -13.38
C ASP A 47 -5.12 -34.56 -13.47
N ASP A 48 -5.77 -33.85 -14.39
CA ASP A 48 -5.84 -32.36 -14.42
C ASP A 48 -6.49 -31.75 -13.18
N GLU A 49 -7.57 -32.35 -12.67
CA GLU A 49 -8.27 -31.87 -11.47
C GLU A 49 -7.46 -32.20 -10.20
N ARG A 50 -6.71 -33.30 -10.22
CA ARG A 50 -5.70 -33.59 -9.17
C ARG A 50 -4.53 -32.63 -9.24
N ALA A 51 -4.03 -32.32 -10.44
CA ALA A 51 -2.96 -31.35 -10.66
C ALA A 51 -3.36 -29.97 -10.15
N ARG A 52 -4.51 -29.43 -10.58
CA ARG A 52 -5.03 -28.14 -10.07
C ARG A 52 -5.23 -28.09 -8.56
N ARG A 53 -5.66 -29.20 -7.93
CA ARG A 53 -5.78 -29.29 -6.47
C ARG A 53 -4.43 -29.33 -5.78
N LEU A 54 -3.45 -30.03 -6.36
CA LEU A 54 -2.06 -30.01 -5.88
C LEU A 54 -1.46 -28.62 -6.04
N ASP A 55 -1.65 -27.94 -7.19
CA ASP A 55 -1.20 -26.57 -7.42
C ASP A 55 -1.84 -25.58 -6.44
N ALA A 56 -3.15 -25.72 -6.14
CA ALA A 56 -3.83 -24.90 -5.14
C ALA A 56 -3.31 -25.15 -3.72
N VAL A 57 -3.05 -26.42 -3.35
CA VAL A 57 -2.46 -26.79 -2.05
C VAL A 57 -1.00 -26.32 -1.97
N ILE A 58 -0.22 -26.42 -3.05
CA ILE A 58 1.13 -25.86 -3.16
C ILE A 58 1.07 -24.34 -3.01
N GLY A 59 0.10 -23.66 -3.62
CA GLY A 59 -0.15 -22.23 -3.46
C GLY A 59 -0.31 -21.85 -1.99
N ILE A 60 -1.27 -22.48 -1.30
CA ILE A 60 -1.56 -22.26 0.13
C ILE A 60 -0.34 -22.57 1.01
N LEU A 61 0.36 -23.68 0.77
CA LEU A 61 1.56 -24.03 1.53
C LEU A 61 2.73 -23.07 1.26
N SER A 62 2.84 -22.53 0.05
CA SER A 62 3.88 -21.59 -0.36
C SER A 62 3.70 -20.17 0.21
N GLU A 63 2.49 -19.84 0.67
CA GLU A 63 2.17 -18.61 1.39
C GLU A 63 2.88 -18.60 2.76
N SER A 64 2.90 -19.75 3.45
CA SER A 64 3.71 -19.94 4.65
C SER A 64 5.19 -20.18 4.33
N LYS A 65 6.00 -19.10 4.32
CA LYS A 65 7.46 -19.15 4.09
C LYS A 65 8.26 -19.92 5.18
N GLY A 66 7.60 -20.37 6.26
CA GLY A 66 8.20 -21.16 7.33
C GLY A 66 8.83 -20.34 8.46
N LEU A 67 9.60 -21.02 9.31
CA LEU A 67 10.30 -20.48 10.48
C LEU A 67 11.80 -20.37 10.23
N VAL A 68 12.46 -19.40 10.86
CA VAL A 68 13.92 -19.23 10.80
C VAL A 68 14.61 -20.46 11.37
N SER A 69 15.28 -21.21 10.50
CA SER A 69 15.97 -22.47 10.78
C SER A 69 16.89 -22.82 9.62
N GLU A 70 17.92 -23.65 9.86
CA GLU A 70 18.85 -24.12 8.82
C GLU A 70 18.09 -24.71 7.61
N ALA A 71 17.16 -25.64 7.88
CA ALA A 71 16.32 -26.27 6.85
C ALA A 71 15.29 -25.31 6.21
N GLY A 72 14.84 -24.27 6.92
CA GLY A 72 13.95 -23.25 6.38
C GLY A 72 14.65 -22.38 5.33
N LEU A 73 15.88 -21.96 5.63
CA LEU A 73 16.72 -21.20 4.70
C LEU A 73 17.15 -22.04 3.50
N GLU A 74 17.59 -23.28 3.69
CA GLU A 74 17.87 -24.17 2.55
C GLU A 74 16.68 -24.32 1.60
N ARG A 75 15.46 -24.48 2.13
CA ARG A 75 14.24 -24.59 1.31
C ARG A 75 13.96 -23.31 0.54
N LEU A 76 14.19 -22.15 1.16
CA LEU A 76 14.06 -20.85 0.51
C LEU A 76 15.07 -20.71 -0.63
N THR A 77 16.36 -20.96 -0.36
CA THR A 77 17.42 -20.82 -1.37
C THR A 77 17.24 -21.79 -2.55
N LYS A 78 16.88 -23.05 -2.27
CA LYS A 78 16.51 -24.05 -3.30
C LYS A 78 15.30 -23.59 -4.14
N LYS A 79 14.29 -22.97 -3.52
CA LYS A 79 13.10 -22.45 -4.22
C LYS A 79 13.45 -21.27 -5.16
N LEU A 80 14.51 -20.53 -4.85
CA LEU A 80 14.99 -19.39 -5.64
C LEU A 80 16.04 -19.78 -6.67
N GLU A 81 16.35 -21.08 -6.81
CA GLU A 81 17.33 -21.63 -7.76
C GLU A 81 18.76 -21.07 -7.58
N LEU A 82 19.09 -20.61 -6.36
CA LEU A 82 20.41 -20.11 -5.99
C LEU A 82 21.29 -21.24 -5.43
N GLU A 83 22.61 -21.12 -5.63
CA GLU A 83 23.58 -22.08 -5.09
C GLU A 83 23.84 -21.81 -3.61
N PHE A 84 24.05 -22.86 -2.81
CA PHE A 84 24.36 -22.70 -1.39
C PHE A 84 25.28 -23.81 -0.88
N PHE A 85 26.08 -23.45 0.13
CA PHE A 85 26.99 -24.36 0.81
C PHE A 85 27.04 -24.06 2.32
N TRP A 86 27.25 -25.09 3.13
CA TRP A 86 27.42 -24.97 4.57
C TRP A 86 28.89 -25.17 4.95
N GLU A 87 29.53 -24.12 5.47
CA GLU A 87 30.83 -24.22 6.09
C GLU A 87 30.67 -24.41 7.61
N ASN A 88 31.27 -25.47 8.16
CA ASN A 88 31.35 -25.66 9.62
C ASN A 88 32.69 -25.12 10.10
N SER A 89 32.70 -24.28 11.13
CA SER A 89 33.95 -23.79 11.71
C SER A 89 34.75 -24.94 12.29
N MET A 90 36.00 -25.09 11.85
CA MET A 90 36.92 -26.15 12.30
C MET A 90 37.37 -26.00 13.77
N ALA A 91 36.91 -24.95 14.46
CA ALA A 91 37.42 -24.49 15.76
C ALA A 91 36.56 -24.90 16.98
N GLY A 92 35.90 -26.06 16.95
CA GLY A 92 35.30 -26.70 18.15
C GLY A 92 34.15 -25.97 18.84
N ASP A 93 33.64 -24.91 18.22
CA ASP A 93 32.54 -24.06 18.65
C ASP A 93 31.38 -24.32 17.66
N ASP A 94 30.13 -24.40 18.12
CA ASP A 94 28.95 -24.73 17.28
C ASP A 94 28.55 -23.55 16.37
N LYS A 95 29.48 -23.17 15.49
CA LYS A 95 29.40 -22.10 14.50
C LYS A 95 29.36 -22.69 13.09
N LYS A 96 28.31 -22.34 12.36
CA LYS A 96 28.12 -22.72 10.96
C LYS A 96 27.85 -21.48 10.14
N THR A 97 28.40 -21.41 8.94
CA THR A 97 28.13 -20.33 7.99
C THR A 97 27.40 -20.91 6.79
N LEU A 98 26.21 -20.37 6.50
CA LEU A 98 25.51 -20.61 5.25
C LEU A 98 26.01 -19.59 4.23
N ILE A 99 26.68 -20.06 3.20
CA ILE A 99 27.10 -19.24 2.05
C ILE A 99 26.09 -19.48 0.95
N VAL A 100 25.54 -18.42 0.39
CA VAL A 100 24.60 -18.44 -0.74
C VAL A 100 25.16 -17.57 -1.86
N ALA A 101 25.24 -18.14 -3.06
CA ALA A 101 25.80 -17.49 -4.24
C ALA A 101 24.75 -17.43 -5.36
N GLY A 102 24.70 -16.27 -6.01
CA GLY A 102 24.01 -16.02 -7.28
C GLY A 102 25.00 -15.63 -8.37
N SER A 103 24.46 -15.06 -9.44
CA SER A 103 25.20 -14.62 -10.64
C SER A 103 26.03 -13.36 -10.40
N ALA A 104 25.53 -12.45 -9.56
CA ALA A 104 26.18 -11.20 -9.13
C ALA A 104 26.09 -10.97 -7.59
N LEU A 105 25.34 -11.83 -6.89
CA LEU A 105 25.00 -11.77 -5.48
C LEU A 105 25.81 -12.76 -4.64
N GLU A 106 26.35 -12.35 -3.50
CA GLU A 106 26.93 -13.24 -2.49
C GLU A 106 26.38 -12.88 -1.10
N LEU A 107 25.91 -13.88 -0.35
CA LEU A 107 25.28 -13.72 0.96
C LEU A 107 25.83 -14.75 1.95
N LEU A 108 26.42 -14.28 3.04
CA LEU A 108 26.96 -15.10 4.12
C LEU A 108 26.11 -14.91 5.38
N ILE A 109 25.61 -15.99 5.97
CA ILE A 109 24.81 -15.99 7.20
C ILE A 109 25.50 -16.85 8.25
N GLU A 110 25.97 -16.23 9.33
CA GLU A 110 26.64 -16.94 10.43
C GLU A 110 25.63 -17.36 11.50
N PHE A 111 25.65 -18.64 11.86
CA PHE A 111 24.88 -19.24 12.94
C PHE A 111 25.78 -19.59 14.11
N SER A 112 25.27 -19.41 15.32
CA SER A 112 25.78 -20.06 16.52
C SER A 112 24.62 -20.58 17.35
N ASN A 113 24.64 -21.86 17.74
CA ASN A 113 23.57 -22.47 18.55
C ASN A 113 22.15 -22.32 17.94
N ASN A 114 22.03 -22.38 16.61
CA ASN A 114 20.80 -22.10 15.83
C ASN A 114 20.28 -20.64 15.89
N ILE A 115 21.09 -19.69 16.35
CA ILE A 115 20.79 -18.25 16.35
C ILE A 115 21.69 -17.56 15.34
N VAL A 116 21.12 -16.69 14.49
CA VAL A 116 21.87 -15.89 13.52
C VAL A 116 22.68 -14.81 14.25
N GLN A 117 24.00 -14.80 14.06
CA GLN A 117 24.93 -13.84 14.67
C GLN A 117 25.30 -12.69 13.73
N SER A 118 25.43 -12.96 12.43
CA SER A 118 25.72 -11.95 11.42
C SER A 118 25.10 -12.32 10.06
N VAL A 119 24.87 -11.32 9.23
CA VAL A 119 24.54 -11.47 7.81
C VAL A 119 25.39 -10.46 7.04
N THR A 120 26.20 -10.94 6.11
CA THR A 120 27.03 -10.12 5.22
C THR A 120 26.55 -10.29 3.79
N LEU A 121 26.36 -9.18 3.07
CA LEU A 121 25.92 -9.17 1.68
C LEU A 121 26.98 -8.44 0.83
N SER A 122 27.45 -9.10 -0.22
CA SER A 122 28.46 -8.61 -1.16
C SER A 122 27.93 -8.70 -2.61
N PHE A 123 28.43 -7.81 -3.47
CA PHE A 123 28.22 -7.86 -4.92
C PHE A 123 29.58 -7.79 -5.63
N PRO A 124 30.33 -8.90 -5.70
CA PRO A 124 31.75 -8.88 -6.09
C PRO A 124 32.03 -8.26 -7.46
N ASP A 125 31.18 -8.54 -8.45
CA ASP A 125 31.32 -8.09 -9.83
C ASP A 125 30.52 -6.81 -10.18
N SER A 126 29.87 -6.18 -9.19
CA SER A 126 29.03 -4.99 -9.42
C SER A 126 29.76 -3.66 -9.20
N ALA A 127 29.35 -2.62 -9.91
CA ALA A 127 29.89 -1.27 -9.75
C ALA A 127 29.73 -0.69 -8.32
N GLU A 128 30.58 0.28 -7.97
CA GLU A 128 30.64 0.93 -6.65
C GLU A 128 29.28 1.50 -6.19
N ILE A 129 28.44 1.95 -7.14
CA ILE A 129 27.08 2.45 -6.91
C ILE A 129 26.17 1.42 -6.21
N VAL A 130 26.36 0.12 -6.47
CA VAL A 130 25.62 -0.96 -5.81
C VAL A 130 26.26 -1.28 -4.46
N ASN A 131 27.59 -1.41 -4.43
CA ASN A 131 28.33 -1.79 -3.23
C ASN A 131 28.19 -0.78 -2.08
N LYS A 132 27.98 0.52 -2.36
CA LYS A 132 27.60 1.55 -1.37
C LYS A 132 26.35 1.23 -0.55
N HIS A 133 25.45 0.42 -1.08
CA HIS A 133 24.17 0.09 -0.45
C HIS A 133 24.11 -1.34 0.08
N ALA A 134 25.14 -2.15 -0.16
CA ALA A 134 25.20 -3.57 0.22
C ALA A 134 25.14 -3.76 1.75
N GLU A 135 25.91 -2.98 2.52
CA GLU A 135 25.91 -3.01 3.99
C GLU A 135 24.51 -2.69 4.56
N ALA A 136 23.83 -1.69 4.02
CA ALA A 136 22.48 -1.31 4.45
C ALA A 136 21.44 -2.40 4.14
N ALA A 137 21.56 -3.09 2.99
CA ALA A 137 20.72 -4.26 2.68
C ALA A 137 21.03 -5.44 3.64
N GLY A 138 22.30 -5.74 3.88
CA GLY A 138 22.74 -6.76 4.84
C GLY A 138 22.21 -6.52 6.24
N ALA A 139 22.23 -5.26 6.71
CA ALA A 139 21.67 -4.87 8.01
C ALA A 139 20.14 -5.09 8.11
N ILE A 140 19.39 -4.90 7.02
CA ILE A 140 17.95 -5.24 6.98
C ILE A 140 17.75 -6.76 7.03
N LEU A 141 18.47 -7.52 6.22
CA LEU A 141 18.39 -8.99 6.21
C LEU A 141 18.78 -9.58 7.58
N PHE A 142 19.80 -9.00 8.24
CA PHE A 142 20.16 -9.36 9.61
C PHE A 142 19.01 -9.09 10.59
N LYS A 143 18.44 -7.88 10.57
CA LYS A 143 17.30 -7.51 11.43
C LYS A 143 16.07 -8.40 11.21
N ASP A 144 15.82 -8.81 9.97
CA ASP A 144 14.73 -9.73 9.62
C ASP A 144 14.93 -11.12 10.24
N LEU A 145 16.17 -11.60 10.34
CA LEU A 145 16.50 -12.90 10.97
C LEU A 145 16.70 -12.82 12.49
N GLN A 146 17.13 -11.66 13.02
CA GLN A 146 17.42 -11.47 14.44
C GLN A 146 16.16 -11.65 15.32
N LEU A 147 16.35 -12.23 16.51
CA LEU A 147 15.27 -12.42 17.48
C LEU A 147 14.89 -11.09 18.15
N GLY A 148 13.61 -10.74 18.13
CA GLY A 148 13.09 -9.57 18.84
C GLY A 148 13.09 -9.76 20.36
N ALA A 149 13.02 -8.66 21.12
CA ALA A 149 12.93 -8.71 22.58
C ALA A 149 11.69 -9.50 23.03
N GLY A 150 11.91 -10.62 23.72
CA GLY A 150 10.84 -11.53 24.17
C GLY A 150 10.36 -12.55 23.13
N GLN A 151 10.92 -12.59 21.92
CA GLN A 151 10.56 -13.58 20.90
C GLN A 151 11.35 -14.89 21.09
N SER A 152 10.65 -16.03 21.02
CA SER A 152 11.29 -17.35 21.05
C SER A 152 11.90 -17.71 19.69
N PRO A 153 13.07 -18.37 19.65
CA PRO A 153 13.62 -18.92 18.39
C PRO A 153 12.61 -19.80 17.63
N LEU A 154 11.73 -20.49 18.35
CA LEU A 154 10.74 -21.41 17.79
C LEU A 154 9.53 -20.73 17.13
N THR A 155 9.37 -19.41 17.25
CA THR A 155 8.22 -18.66 16.68
C THR A 155 8.63 -17.55 15.71
N LYS A 156 9.92 -17.45 15.36
CA LYS A 156 10.42 -16.46 14.41
C LYS A 156 10.06 -16.87 12.97
N SER A 157 9.17 -16.11 12.33
CA SER A 157 8.80 -16.28 10.92
C SER A 157 9.94 -15.88 9.98
N LEU A 158 10.14 -16.67 8.92
CA LEU A 158 11.07 -16.37 7.83
C LEU A 158 10.47 -15.38 6.80
N GLY A 159 9.18 -15.04 6.91
CA GLY A 159 8.43 -14.24 5.93
C GLY A 159 9.08 -12.92 5.49
N PRO A 160 9.51 -12.02 6.41
CA PRO A 160 10.13 -10.74 6.04
C PRO A 160 11.44 -10.93 5.26
N PHE A 161 12.34 -11.77 5.78
CA PHE A 161 13.59 -12.13 5.10
C PHE A 161 13.32 -12.75 3.73
N ALA A 162 12.38 -13.69 3.63
CA ALA A 162 12.02 -14.34 2.38
C ALA A 162 11.52 -13.33 1.33
N ALA A 163 10.71 -12.34 1.71
CA ALA A 163 10.22 -11.31 0.79
C ALA A 163 11.34 -10.34 0.34
N ASN A 164 12.31 -10.04 1.20
CA ASN A 164 13.49 -9.24 0.84
C ASN A 164 14.47 -10.01 -0.03
N PHE A 165 14.71 -11.28 0.28
CA PHE A 165 15.60 -12.16 -0.47
C PHE A 165 15.01 -12.57 -1.84
N GLU A 166 13.69 -12.76 -1.94
CA GLU A 166 12.99 -12.97 -3.22
C GLU A 166 13.19 -11.80 -4.19
N ARG A 167 13.22 -10.55 -3.70
CA ARG A 167 13.50 -9.36 -4.54
C ARG A 167 14.93 -9.36 -5.08
N LEU A 168 15.91 -9.68 -4.23
CA LEU A 168 17.30 -9.80 -4.65
C LEU A 168 17.47 -10.92 -5.68
N ALA A 169 16.90 -12.10 -5.43
CA ALA A 169 16.99 -13.26 -6.33
C ALA A 169 16.35 -13.01 -7.70
N VAL A 170 15.24 -12.26 -7.77
CA VAL A 170 14.64 -11.87 -9.07
C VAL A 170 15.57 -10.96 -9.88
N LEU A 171 16.26 -10.00 -9.24
CA LEU A 171 17.23 -9.14 -9.93
C LEU A 171 18.49 -9.92 -10.35
N ASP A 172 18.96 -10.85 -9.53
CA ASP A 172 20.12 -11.71 -9.85
C ASP A 172 19.81 -12.61 -11.06
N LYS A 173 18.69 -13.35 -11.03
CA LYS A 173 18.25 -14.27 -12.07
C LYS A 173 17.96 -13.60 -13.43
N LEU A 174 17.58 -12.33 -13.42
CA LEU A 174 17.33 -11.54 -14.64
C LEU A 174 18.58 -10.77 -15.12
N SER A 175 19.66 -10.74 -14.33
CA SER A 175 20.95 -10.16 -14.73
C SER A 175 21.75 -11.14 -15.58
N ILE A 176 22.59 -10.62 -16.48
CA ILE A 176 23.39 -11.42 -17.40
C ILE A 176 24.83 -10.89 -17.35
N ASN A 177 25.72 -11.68 -16.75
CA ASN A 177 27.13 -11.33 -16.60
C ASN A 177 27.98 -11.97 -17.73
N PRO A 178 28.83 -11.20 -18.43
CA PRO A 178 28.94 -9.73 -18.43
C PRO A 178 27.89 -9.06 -19.34
N GLY A 179 27.40 -7.87 -18.98
CA GLY A 179 26.69 -6.96 -19.89
C GLY A 179 25.39 -6.36 -19.38
N LEU A 180 24.66 -7.02 -18.49
CA LEU A 180 23.39 -6.53 -17.94
C LEU A 180 23.32 -6.77 -16.43
N ASN A 181 23.70 -5.77 -15.63
CA ASN A 181 23.51 -5.77 -14.18
C ASN A 181 22.26 -4.96 -13.80
N LEU A 182 21.23 -5.62 -13.29
CA LEU A 182 19.98 -4.95 -12.92
C LEU A 182 20.06 -4.20 -11.58
N TYR A 183 21.01 -4.55 -10.71
CA TYR A 183 21.27 -3.76 -9.50
C TYR A 183 21.81 -2.37 -9.85
N GLU A 184 22.67 -2.28 -10.87
CA GLU A 184 23.17 -1.00 -11.40
C GLU A 184 22.06 -0.19 -12.08
N ALA A 185 21.17 -0.83 -12.83
CA ALA A 185 20.02 -0.17 -13.44
C ALA A 185 19.11 0.52 -12.40
N VAL A 186 18.79 -0.19 -11.31
CA VAL A 186 17.95 0.36 -10.22
C VAL A 186 18.70 1.43 -9.43
N ALA A 187 19.99 1.22 -9.11
CA ALA A 187 20.79 2.20 -8.38
C ALA A 187 21.03 3.50 -9.18
N GLY A 188 21.13 3.42 -10.51
CA GLY A 188 21.22 4.60 -11.38
C GLY A 188 19.96 5.46 -11.42
N ILE A 189 18.77 4.85 -11.28
CA ILE A 189 17.51 5.59 -11.07
C ILE A 189 17.52 6.24 -9.68
N TYR A 190 17.98 5.53 -8.63
CA TYR A 190 18.08 6.08 -7.28
C TYR A 190 18.96 7.34 -7.22
N GLU A 191 20.16 7.33 -7.78
CA GLU A 191 21.03 8.51 -7.85
C GLU A 191 20.40 9.66 -8.66
N SER A 192 19.73 9.35 -9.78
CA SER A 192 19.03 10.35 -10.59
C SER A 192 17.91 11.05 -9.81
N PHE A 193 17.04 10.27 -9.13
CA PHE A 193 15.99 10.84 -8.28
C PHE A 193 16.56 11.52 -7.02
N GLY A 194 17.69 11.04 -6.49
CA GLY A 194 18.38 11.66 -5.35
C GLY A 194 18.84 13.09 -5.69
N ARG A 195 19.45 13.26 -6.87
CA ARG A 195 19.80 14.59 -7.42
C ARG A 195 18.57 15.49 -7.58
N LEU A 196 17.49 14.96 -8.14
CA LEU A 196 16.23 15.71 -8.31
C LEU A 196 15.64 16.16 -6.97
N ASN A 197 15.48 15.24 -6.00
CA ASN A 197 14.93 15.55 -4.68
C ASN A 197 15.78 16.59 -3.92
N ALA A 198 17.11 16.50 -4.00
CA ALA A 198 18.01 17.47 -3.37
C ALA A 198 17.84 18.90 -3.97
N TRP A 199 17.71 18.99 -5.30
CA TRP A 199 17.43 20.25 -6.01
C TRP A 199 16.04 20.80 -5.66
N GLU A 200 15.00 19.96 -5.63
CA GLU A 200 13.64 20.37 -5.24
C GLU A 200 13.58 20.87 -3.79
N LEU A 201 14.28 20.21 -2.87
CA LEU A 201 14.40 20.63 -1.47
C LEU A 201 15.13 21.97 -1.35
N GLN A 202 16.13 22.24 -2.20
CA GLN A 202 16.78 23.55 -2.26
C GLN A 202 15.81 24.64 -2.75
N LYS A 203 15.10 24.42 -3.86
CA LYS A 203 14.11 25.38 -4.39
C LYS A 203 12.98 25.67 -3.39
N VAL A 204 12.51 24.66 -2.64
CA VAL A 204 11.51 24.84 -1.59
C VAL A 204 12.08 25.57 -0.36
N ARG A 205 13.37 25.44 -0.08
CA ARG A 205 14.07 26.22 0.97
C ARG A 205 14.27 27.69 0.59
N GLU A 206 14.31 28.02 -0.70
CA GLU A 206 14.39 29.39 -1.21
C GLU A 206 13.07 30.17 -1.01
N ASP A 207 11.93 29.50 -0.81
CA ASP A 207 10.64 30.14 -0.46
C ASP A 207 10.60 30.53 1.03
N PRO A 208 10.54 31.84 1.38
CA PRO A 208 10.51 32.30 2.77
C PRO A 208 9.24 31.86 3.53
N ALA A 209 8.12 31.58 2.84
CA ALA A 209 6.88 31.12 3.48
C ALA A 209 6.91 29.63 3.85
N ALA A 210 7.72 28.84 3.14
CA ALA A 210 7.96 27.44 3.45
C ALA A 210 9.06 27.30 4.51
N ALA A 211 10.21 27.97 4.32
CA ALA A 211 11.38 27.88 5.20
C ALA A 211 11.08 28.14 6.69
N ALA A 212 10.09 28.98 7.00
CA ALA A 212 9.66 29.29 8.37
C ALA A 212 9.00 28.11 9.13
N LYS A 213 8.64 27.01 8.46
CA LYS A 213 7.84 25.91 9.04
C LYS A 213 8.64 24.67 9.48
N GLY A 214 9.97 24.72 9.40
CA GLY A 214 10.87 23.66 9.86
C GLY A 214 11.15 22.57 8.81
N GLU A 215 12.26 21.85 8.99
CA GLU A 215 12.83 20.97 7.95
C GLU A 215 11.94 19.77 7.59
N GLU A 216 11.28 19.14 8.57
CA GLU A 216 10.38 18.01 8.32
C GLU A 216 9.15 18.41 7.49
N TYR A 217 8.63 19.62 7.70
CA TYR A 217 7.55 20.16 6.89
C TYR A 217 8.00 20.33 5.42
N LEU A 218 9.23 20.81 5.19
CA LEU A 218 9.77 20.93 3.83
C LEU A 218 9.92 19.56 3.15
N LYS A 219 10.42 18.56 3.89
CA LYS A 219 10.54 17.18 3.39
C LYS A 219 9.17 16.59 3.02
N ASN A 220 8.18 16.73 3.90
CA ASN A 220 6.80 16.30 3.62
C ASN A 220 6.17 17.04 2.44
N LEU A 221 6.47 18.34 2.27
CA LEU A 221 5.96 19.15 1.17
C LEU A 221 6.54 18.69 -0.18
N VAL A 222 7.86 18.50 -0.28
CA VAL A 222 8.52 17.94 -1.48
C VAL A 222 7.98 16.54 -1.78
N LEU A 223 7.94 15.67 -0.76
CA LEU A 223 7.39 14.32 -0.84
C LEU A 223 5.98 14.28 -1.47
N CYS A 224 5.09 15.17 -1.02
CA CYS A 224 3.67 15.13 -1.37
C CYS A 224 3.25 16.08 -2.51
N THR A 225 4.16 16.89 -3.09
CA THR A 225 3.82 17.84 -4.17
C THR A 225 4.80 17.83 -5.36
N LYS A 226 5.99 17.23 -5.21
CA LYS A 226 7.06 17.25 -6.21
C LYS A 226 7.46 15.83 -6.65
N SER A 227 8.74 15.50 -6.85
CA SER A 227 9.15 14.18 -7.35
C SER A 227 8.98 13.01 -6.36
N GLY A 228 8.68 13.30 -5.09
CA GLY A 228 8.71 12.29 -4.02
C GLY A 228 10.08 12.22 -3.33
N MET A 229 10.27 11.21 -2.48
CA MET A 229 11.53 10.95 -1.77
C MET A 229 12.07 9.56 -2.11
N PRO A 230 13.19 9.46 -2.86
CA PRO A 230 13.84 8.18 -3.13
C PRO A 230 14.59 7.70 -1.88
N THR A 231 14.42 6.43 -1.54
CA THR A 231 15.10 5.76 -0.44
C THR A 231 15.59 4.40 -0.91
N MET A 232 16.82 4.04 -0.53
CA MET A 232 17.45 2.76 -0.86
C MET A 232 17.58 1.97 0.44
N ASN A 233 17.11 0.72 0.45
CA ASN A 233 17.17 -0.17 1.61
C ASN A 233 16.58 0.47 2.88
N ALA A 234 15.29 0.79 2.85
CA ALA A 234 14.58 1.51 3.92
C ALA A 234 13.31 0.78 4.37
N LYS A 235 12.76 1.17 5.54
CA LYS A 235 11.49 0.64 6.09
C LYS A 235 11.42 -0.90 6.21
N GLY A 236 12.56 -1.55 6.47
CA GLY A 236 12.65 -3.02 6.54
C GLY A 236 12.50 -3.70 5.17
N ARG A 237 12.76 -2.98 4.07
CA ARG A 237 12.69 -3.50 2.70
C ARG A 237 14.03 -3.31 2.01
N VAL A 238 14.46 -4.35 1.29
CA VAL A 238 15.63 -4.30 0.41
C VAL A 238 15.18 -3.89 -1.00
N GLY A 239 15.96 -3.02 -1.65
CA GLY A 239 15.67 -2.42 -2.94
C GLY A 239 15.43 -0.90 -2.87
N MET A 240 15.09 -0.31 -4.02
CA MET A 240 14.77 1.10 -4.14
C MET A 240 13.27 1.35 -3.96
N THR A 241 12.91 2.26 -3.05
CA THR A 241 11.55 2.73 -2.83
C THR A 241 11.44 4.23 -3.07
N LEU A 242 10.49 4.66 -3.91
CA LEU A 242 10.10 6.06 -4.07
C LEU A 242 8.85 6.33 -3.25
N ASP A 243 9.00 7.00 -2.11
CA ASP A 243 7.86 7.52 -1.35
C ASP A 243 7.26 8.71 -2.11
N TYR A 244 5.92 8.81 -2.17
CA TYR A 244 5.26 9.91 -2.89
C TYR A 244 4.04 10.53 -2.18
N TRP A 245 3.57 9.91 -1.08
CA TRP A 245 2.49 10.47 -0.26
C TRP A 245 2.58 9.98 1.18
N LYS A 246 2.16 10.80 2.13
CA LYS A 246 2.08 10.46 3.55
C LYS A 246 0.79 11.03 4.15
N GLN A 247 0.12 10.27 5.01
CA GLN A 247 -0.95 10.82 5.87
C GLN A 247 -0.42 11.98 6.73
N ARG A 248 -1.33 12.92 7.03
CA ARG A 248 -1.10 14.11 7.86
C ARG A 248 0.09 14.95 7.38
N LYS A 249 0.31 15.04 6.05
CA LYS A 249 1.48 15.68 5.43
C LYS A 249 1.78 17.09 5.95
N LEU A 250 0.74 17.85 6.32
CA LEU A 250 0.85 19.23 6.83
C LEU A 250 1.06 19.35 8.35
N GLN A 251 0.99 18.25 9.10
CA GLN A 251 1.17 18.21 10.56
C GLN A 251 2.31 17.24 10.96
N PRO A 252 3.59 17.60 10.72
CA PRO A 252 4.71 16.82 11.24
C PRO A 252 4.65 16.79 12.79
N PRO A 253 4.84 15.62 13.43
CA PRO A 253 4.73 15.48 14.87
C PRO A 253 5.91 16.16 15.58
N GLN A 254 5.62 17.16 16.41
CA GLN A 254 6.66 17.92 17.13
C GLN A 254 7.24 17.15 18.33
N ASP A 255 6.47 16.23 18.92
CA ASP A 255 6.93 15.41 20.05
C ASP A 255 7.51 14.08 19.57
N PRO A 256 8.68 13.64 20.08
CA PRO A 256 9.34 12.41 19.64
C PRO A 256 8.52 11.14 19.92
N ALA A 257 7.70 11.14 20.98
CA ALA A 257 6.78 10.04 21.28
C ALA A 257 5.64 9.94 20.26
N VAL A 258 5.12 11.09 19.80
CA VAL A 258 4.10 11.14 18.74
C VAL A 258 4.75 10.82 17.38
N ALA A 259 6.01 11.19 17.16
CA ALA A 259 6.77 10.82 15.96
C ALA A 259 7.01 9.30 15.86
N ALA A 260 7.33 8.63 16.97
CA ALA A 260 7.44 7.16 17.02
C ALA A 260 6.09 6.49 16.72
N TRP A 261 5.01 6.94 17.38
CA TRP A 261 3.65 6.43 17.10
C TRP A 261 3.23 6.67 15.65
N ALA A 262 3.52 7.85 15.11
CA ALA A 262 3.24 8.22 13.73
C ALA A 262 3.99 7.31 12.74
N GLY A 263 5.25 6.99 13.00
CA GLY A 263 6.02 6.04 12.19
C GLY A 263 5.44 4.62 12.13
N GLU A 264 4.66 4.22 13.13
CA GLU A 264 4.00 2.90 13.20
C GLU A 264 2.55 2.91 12.69
N ASN A 265 1.84 4.05 12.75
CA ASN A 265 0.39 4.14 12.52
C ASN A 265 -0.01 5.04 11.33
N GLU A 266 0.85 5.97 10.88
CA GLU A 266 0.58 6.80 9.71
C GLU A 266 0.99 6.10 8.42
N GLN A 267 0.04 5.96 7.50
CA GLN A 267 0.28 5.32 6.22
C GLN A 267 1.13 6.21 5.30
N THR A 268 2.15 5.61 4.69
CA THR A 268 3.01 6.24 3.67
C THR A 268 2.92 5.42 2.40
N TRP A 269 2.62 6.05 1.26
CA TRP A 269 2.56 5.38 -0.03
C TRP A 269 3.92 5.45 -0.72
N SER A 270 4.34 4.28 -1.17
CA SER A 270 5.65 4.02 -1.75
C SER A 270 5.53 3.20 -3.02
N ILE A 271 6.43 3.46 -3.97
CA ILE A 271 6.60 2.68 -5.19
C ILE A 271 7.92 1.92 -5.03
N LEU A 272 7.85 0.60 -4.88
CA LEU A 272 9.02 -0.27 -4.94
C LEU A 272 9.42 -0.46 -6.40
N ILE A 273 10.64 -0.07 -6.75
CA ILE A 273 11.18 -0.16 -8.11
C ILE A 273 12.11 -1.38 -8.20
N GLY A 274 11.89 -2.19 -9.23
CA GLY A 274 12.69 -3.36 -9.56
C GLY A 274 12.61 -3.66 -11.06
N CYS A 275 12.86 -4.91 -11.44
CA CYS A 275 12.79 -5.37 -12.83
C CYS A 275 11.96 -6.65 -12.95
N SER A 276 11.40 -6.89 -14.14
CA SER A 276 10.66 -8.10 -14.48
C SER A 276 10.92 -8.50 -15.93
N SER A 277 10.69 -9.76 -16.28
CA SER A 277 10.83 -10.25 -17.66
C SER A 277 9.82 -9.57 -18.60
N LEU A 278 10.29 -9.14 -19.77
CA LEU A 278 9.48 -8.59 -20.85
C LEU A 278 8.61 -9.71 -21.46
N ARG A 279 7.33 -9.77 -21.07
CA ARG A 279 6.35 -10.73 -21.59
C ARG A 279 5.42 -10.17 -22.66
N GLU A 280 5.31 -8.85 -22.73
CA GLU A 280 4.25 -8.15 -23.44
C GLU A 280 4.82 -7.05 -24.35
N ILE A 281 4.22 -6.89 -25.53
CA ILE A 281 4.71 -6.01 -26.59
C ILE A 281 4.21 -4.58 -26.32
N GLY A 282 5.11 -3.62 -26.16
CA GLY A 282 4.76 -2.19 -26.05
C GLY A 282 5.63 -1.36 -25.11
N VAL A 283 6.46 -2.00 -24.28
CA VAL A 283 7.39 -1.33 -23.34
C VAL A 283 8.82 -1.50 -23.83
N ASN A 284 9.63 -0.45 -23.78
CA ASN A 284 11.06 -0.53 -24.12
C ASN A 284 11.84 -1.25 -23.01
N PRO A 285 12.85 -2.07 -23.36
CA PRO A 285 13.72 -2.73 -22.39
C PRO A 285 14.47 -1.80 -21.43
N VAL A 286 14.88 -2.37 -20.29
CA VAL A 286 15.77 -1.73 -19.29
C VAL A 286 17.03 -1.18 -19.96
N ARG A 287 17.43 0.01 -19.49
CA ARG A 287 18.71 0.66 -19.82
C ARG A 287 19.48 0.92 -18.53
N ILE A 288 20.79 0.68 -18.52
CA ILE A 288 21.67 0.99 -17.38
C ILE A 288 22.18 2.43 -17.56
N SER A 289 21.81 3.33 -16.66
CA SER A 289 22.30 4.71 -16.64
C SER A 289 22.13 5.37 -15.26
N ASP A 290 23.13 6.17 -14.87
CA ASP A 290 23.13 7.10 -13.73
C ASP A 290 22.67 8.53 -14.12
N LYS A 291 22.42 8.75 -15.42
CA LYS A 291 22.19 10.05 -16.06
C LYS A 291 20.84 10.12 -16.76
N TRP A 292 19.77 9.72 -16.09
CA TRP A 292 18.40 9.95 -16.55
C TRP A 292 17.97 11.42 -16.48
N ILE A 293 18.71 12.22 -15.71
CA ILE A 293 18.51 13.66 -15.55
C ILE A 293 19.84 14.37 -15.83
N GLY A 294 19.76 15.46 -16.60
CA GLY A 294 20.88 16.32 -16.97
C GLY A 294 21.64 16.92 -15.79
N PRO A 295 22.81 17.51 -16.04
CA PRO A 295 23.67 18.05 -14.98
C PRO A 295 23.03 19.21 -14.23
N ASP A 296 22.28 20.06 -14.94
CA ASP A 296 21.68 21.27 -14.38
C ASP A 296 20.29 21.03 -13.73
N VAL A 297 19.71 19.83 -13.91
CA VAL A 297 18.37 19.37 -13.49
C VAL A 297 17.21 20.15 -14.10
N GLU A 298 17.28 21.47 -14.16
CA GLU A 298 16.32 22.39 -14.75
C GLU A 298 16.72 22.74 -16.19
N LYS A 299 15.84 22.45 -17.16
CA LYS A 299 16.03 22.81 -18.56
C LYS A 299 15.72 24.29 -18.76
N ILE A 300 16.68 25.04 -19.30
CA ILE A 300 16.47 26.43 -19.72
C ILE A 300 15.44 26.44 -20.86
N PRO A 301 14.26 27.09 -20.71
CA PRO A 301 13.24 27.08 -21.73
C PRO A 301 13.70 27.82 -22.99
N LEU A 302 13.49 27.20 -24.14
CA LEU A 302 13.80 27.82 -25.43
C LEU A 302 12.80 28.97 -25.72
N PRO A 303 13.25 30.10 -26.28
CA PRO A 303 12.38 31.25 -26.53
C PRO A 303 11.31 30.93 -27.59
N GLY A 304 10.11 30.59 -27.13
CA GLY A 304 8.96 30.25 -27.97
C GLY A 304 8.02 29.19 -27.37
N GLU A 305 8.45 28.43 -26.36
CA GLU A 305 7.61 27.41 -25.74
C GLU A 305 6.69 28.02 -24.66
N LEU A 306 5.36 27.86 -24.83
CA LEU A 306 4.35 28.40 -23.93
C LEU A 306 4.02 27.37 -22.83
N HIS A 307 4.69 27.48 -21.68
CA HIS A 307 4.64 26.45 -20.63
C HIS A 307 3.67 26.75 -19.49
N ALA A 308 3.01 25.70 -18.99
CA ALA A 308 2.11 25.76 -17.85
C ALA A 308 2.88 25.64 -16.51
N ALA A 309 3.07 26.78 -15.83
CA ALA A 309 3.27 26.89 -14.38
C ALA A 309 4.24 25.88 -13.69
N GLY A 310 5.49 25.76 -14.15
CA GLY A 310 6.53 25.04 -13.39
C GLY A 310 7.92 25.05 -14.03
N PRO A 311 8.98 24.74 -13.26
CA PRO A 311 10.30 24.46 -13.80
C PRO A 311 10.30 23.13 -14.56
N ILE A 312 11.02 23.06 -15.68
CA ILE A 312 11.04 21.90 -16.57
C ILE A 312 12.25 21.04 -16.22
N ILE A 313 12.04 19.76 -15.94
CA ILE A 313 13.14 18.83 -15.65
C ILE A 313 13.83 18.43 -16.98
N ASP A 314 15.16 18.49 -17.00
CA ASP A 314 15.99 18.06 -18.12
C ASP A 314 16.14 16.53 -18.14
N TRP A 315 15.09 15.84 -18.59
CA TRP A 315 15.08 14.39 -18.78
C TRP A 315 15.95 14.00 -19.97
N LEU A 316 16.87 13.06 -19.74
CA LEU A 316 17.76 12.49 -20.76
C LEU A 316 17.33 11.07 -21.12
N GLU A 317 17.37 10.76 -22.41
CA GLU A 317 17.15 9.39 -22.90
C GLU A 317 18.52 8.70 -23.13
N PRO A 318 18.97 7.80 -22.22
CA PRO A 318 20.26 7.12 -22.36
C PRO A 318 20.23 6.06 -23.47
N GLU A 319 21.41 5.70 -23.99
CA GLU A 319 21.56 4.66 -25.02
C GLU A 319 21.01 3.30 -24.56
N SER A 320 20.55 2.48 -25.51
CA SER A 320 20.05 1.14 -25.22
C SER A 320 21.18 0.24 -24.71
N THR A 321 20.93 -0.47 -23.60
CA THR A 321 21.83 -1.55 -23.16
C THR A 321 21.66 -2.76 -24.08
N PHE A 322 22.78 -3.40 -24.43
CA PHE A 322 22.81 -4.59 -25.28
C PHE A 322 23.44 -5.76 -24.54
N VAL A 323 22.83 -6.94 -24.67
CA VAL A 323 23.32 -8.19 -24.10
C VAL A 323 24.21 -8.91 -25.13
N PRO A 324 25.36 -9.47 -24.73
CA PRO A 324 26.15 -10.35 -25.61
C PRO A 324 25.36 -11.57 -26.07
N THR A 325 25.55 -11.97 -27.32
CA THR A 325 24.95 -13.19 -27.87
C THR A 325 25.52 -14.43 -27.15
N PRO A 326 24.69 -15.42 -26.74
CA PRO A 326 25.18 -16.58 -25.99
C PRO A 326 26.18 -17.43 -26.79
N ASP A 327 27.16 -17.96 -26.07
CA ASP A 327 28.27 -18.76 -26.59
C ASP A 327 27.75 -20.02 -27.33
N PRO A 328 28.12 -20.27 -28.61
CA PRO A 328 27.52 -21.35 -29.43
C PRO A 328 27.66 -22.77 -28.87
N ALA A 329 28.53 -22.98 -27.87
CA ALA A 329 28.68 -24.26 -27.17
C ALA A 329 27.47 -24.70 -26.34
N LYS A 330 26.48 -23.82 -26.09
CA LYS A 330 25.22 -24.14 -25.37
C LYS A 330 23.96 -23.99 -26.24
N ALA A 331 24.09 -23.78 -27.54
CA ALA A 331 22.94 -23.59 -28.44
C ALA A 331 22.19 -24.90 -28.74
N ASP A 332 20.86 -24.87 -28.63
CA ASP A 332 19.97 -25.95 -29.00
C ASP A 332 19.94 -26.11 -30.54
N PRO A 333 20.21 -27.28 -31.14
CA PRO A 333 20.45 -27.44 -32.59
C PRO A 333 19.25 -27.14 -33.53
N MET A 334 18.14 -26.60 -33.01
CA MET A 334 17.02 -26.07 -33.78
C MET A 334 16.94 -24.53 -33.82
N GLN A 335 17.80 -23.79 -33.12
CA GLN A 335 17.87 -22.33 -33.27
C GLN A 335 18.74 -21.92 -34.48
N PRO A 336 18.39 -20.83 -35.19
CA PRO A 336 19.22 -20.30 -36.27
C PRO A 336 20.59 -19.83 -35.73
N ASP A 337 21.60 -19.89 -36.60
CA ASP A 337 23.01 -19.70 -36.26
C ASP A 337 23.26 -18.44 -35.39
N PRO A 338 23.70 -18.59 -34.13
CA PRO A 338 23.87 -17.47 -33.21
C PRO A 338 24.95 -16.49 -33.67
N SER A 339 25.83 -16.87 -34.59
CA SER A 339 26.85 -15.98 -35.16
C SER A 339 26.30 -14.86 -36.06
N LEU A 340 25.04 -14.96 -36.50
CA LEU A 340 24.38 -13.96 -37.36
C LEU A 340 23.44 -13.01 -36.59
N LEU A 341 23.18 -13.29 -35.31
CA LEU A 341 22.38 -12.44 -34.43
C LEU A 341 23.32 -11.47 -33.69
N GLY A 342 23.35 -10.22 -34.16
CA GLY A 342 24.05 -9.13 -33.49
C GLY A 342 23.53 -8.86 -32.07
N PRO A 343 24.21 -7.97 -31.31
CA PRO A 343 23.86 -7.66 -29.92
C PRO A 343 22.36 -7.44 -29.71
N ARG A 344 21.76 -8.23 -28.81
CA ARG A 344 20.31 -8.25 -28.59
C ARG A 344 19.93 -7.29 -27.47
N LEU A 345 18.75 -6.68 -27.56
CA LEU A 345 18.17 -5.95 -26.41
C LEU A 345 17.78 -6.94 -25.29
N PRO A 346 17.85 -6.53 -24.01
CA PRO A 346 17.35 -7.33 -22.90
C PRO A 346 15.86 -7.68 -23.03
N ASP A 347 15.49 -8.92 -22.73
CA ASP A 347 14.07 -9.31 -22.56
C ASP A 347 13.59 -8.97 -21.12
N VAL A 348 13.89 -7.76 -20.64
CA VAL A 348 13.67 -7.28 -19.26
C VAL A 348 13.17 -5.83 -19.25
N VAL A 349 12.18 -5.52 -18.40
CA VAL A 349 11.58 -4.18 -18.22
C VAL A 349 11.64 -3.72 -16.77
N PHE A 350 11.61 -2.40 -16.53
CA PHE A 350 11.42 -1.88 -15.18
C PHE A 350 10.01 -2.15 -14.67
N HIS A 351 9.92 -2.47 -13.38
CA HIS A 351 8.70 -2.83 -12.70
C HIS A 351 8.51 -1.96 -11.46
N ALA A 352 7.30 -1.45 -11.28
CA ALA A 352 6.87 -0.62 -10.17
C ALA A 352 5.74 -1.34 -9.41
N SER A 353 5.95 -1.63 -8.12
CA SER A 353 4.94 -2.19 -7.23
C SER A 353 4.49 -1.11 -6.23
N PHE A 354 3.19 -0.89 -6.14
CA PHE A 354 2.59 0.14 -5.30
C PHE A 354 2.19 -0.44 -3.95
N ASP A 355 2.73 0.12 -2.88
CA ASP A 355 2.38 -0.26 -1.51
C ASP A 355 2.24 0.99 -0.63
N PRO A 356 1.01 1.30 -0.15
CA PRO A 356 -0.25 0.60 -0.41
C PRO A 356 -0.72 0.68 -1.87
N PRO A 357 -1.51 -0.30 -2.35
CA PRO A 357 -2.18 -0.22 -3.65
C PRO A 357 -3.18 0.95 -3.72
N VAL A 358 -3.31 1.59 -4.89
CA VAL A 358 -4.16 2.79 -5.07
C VAL A 358 -5.39 2.48 -5.92
N PRO A 359 -6.63 2.75 -5.45
CA PRO A 359 -7.80 2.68 -6.33
C PRO A 359 -7.77 3.85 -7.33
N ILE A 360 -7.91 3.55 -8.62
CA ILE A 360 -7.94 4.55 -9.69
C ILE A 360 -9.12 4.31 -10.66
N PRO A 361 -9.80 5.36 -11.16
CA PRO A 361 -10.82 5.21 -12.20
C PRO A 361 -10.26 4.72 -13.53
N THR A 362 -11.11 4.08 -14.33
CA THR A 362 -10.74 3.58 -15.67
C THR A 362 -10.18 4.69 -16.58
N ALA A 363 -10.72 5.91 -16.51
CA ALA A 363 -10.20 7.04 -17.29
C ALA A 363 -8.72 7.38 -16.98
N LEU A 364 -8.29 7.26 -15.73
CA LEU A 364 -6.87 7.44 -15.36
C LEU A 364 -6.04 6.20 -15.75
N TRP A 365 -6.61 4.99 -15.67
CA TRP A 365 -5.96 3.77 -16.15
C TRP A 365 -5.59 3.88 -17.63
N ASP A 366 -6.55 4.29 -18.47
CA ASP A 366 -6.36 4.49 -19.91
C ASP A 366 -5.35 5.62 -20.20
N GLN A 367 -5.35 6.69 -19.41
CA GLN A 367 -4.35 7.76 -19.48
C GLN A 367 -2.94 7.25 -19.17
N ILE A 368 -2.76 6.39 -18.16
CA ILE A 368 -1.46 5.80 -17.81
C ILE A 368 -1.00 4.83 -18.92
N GLN A 369 -1.91 4.04 -19.52
CA GLN A 369 -1.60 3.26 -20.72
C GLN A 369 -1.13 4.15 -21.89
N GLY A 370 -1.81 5.29 -22.10
CA GLY A 370 -1.43 6.30 -23.10
C GLY A 370 -0.05 6.94 -22.91
N LEU A 371 0.52 6.89 -21.69
CA LEU A 371 1.90 7.32 -21.42
C LEU A 371 2.96 6.27 -21.80
N GLY A 372 2.57 5.13 -22.40
CA GLY A 372 3.49 4.03 -22.74
C GLY A 372 3.88 3.20 -21.52
N CYS A 373 2.98 3.09 -20.55
CA CYS A 373 3.15 2.25 -19.36
C CYS A 373 2.17 1.09 -19.40
N LEU A 374 2.62 -0.10 -19.04
CA LEU A 374 1.80 -1.30 -19.09
C LEU A 374 1.44 -1.71 -17.66
N LEU A 375 0.14 -1.85 -17.41
CA LEU A 375 -0.43 -2.18 -16.11
C LEU A 375 -0.90 -3.64 -16.08
N ASP A 376 -0.94 -4.25 -14.91
CA ASP A 376 -1.35 -5.65 -14.74
C ASP A 376 -2.83 -5.87 -15.13
N GLU A 377 -3.05 -6.40 -16.34
CA GLU A 377 -4.37 -6.82 -16.83
C GLU A 377 -4.74 -8.22 -16.33
N GLY A 378 -4.72 -8.38 -14.99
CA GLY A 378 -5.10 -9.62 -14.32
C GLY A 378 -6.48 -10.14 -14.79
N PRO A 379 -6.64 -11.47 -14.94
CA PRO A 379 -7.66 -12.08 -15.80
C PRO A 379 -9.08 -11.67 -15.42
N LEU A 380 -9.70 -10.85 -16.28
CA LEU A 380 -11.12 -10.45 -16.26
C LEU A 380 -11.69 -10.19 -14.85
N LYS A 381 -10.92 -9.49 -13.98
CA LYS A 381 -11.49 -8.96 -12.75
C LYS A 381 -12.62 -8.00 -13.13
N LEU A 382 -13.84 -8.27 -12.64
CA LEU A 382 -14.97 -7.36 -12.79
C LEU A 382 -14.52 -5.94 -12.38
N LEU A 383 -14.90 -4.94 -13.18
CA LEU A 383 -14.66 -3.55 -12.82
C LEU A 383 -15.45 -3.25 -11.55
N ALA A 384 -14.75 -3.02 -10.45
CA ALA A 384 -15.35 -2.58 -9.21
C ALA A 384 -15.67 -1.07 -9.29
N THR A 385 -16.52 -0.59 -8.40
CA THR A 385 -16.74 0.85 -8.25
C THR A 385 -15.68 1.45 -7.32
N PHE A 386 -15.29 2.72 -7.49
CA PHE A 386 -14.29 3.36 -6.61
C PHE A 386 -14.62 3.21 -5.11
N ASP A 387 -15.89 3.45 -4.76
CA ASP A 387 -16.40 3.35 -3.40
C ASP A 387 -16.42 1.91 -2.84
N SER A 388 -16.51 0.88 -3.68
CA SER A 388 -16.46 -0.53 -3.24
C SER A 388 -15.04 -1.06 -3.08
N LEU A 389 -14.06 -0.44 -3.76
CA LEU A 389 -12.63 -0.69 -3.51
C LEU A 389 -12.16 -0.06 -2.18
N VAL A 390 -12.61 1.17 -1.87
CA VAL A 390 -12.23 1.87 -0.63
C VAL A 390 -13.01 1.34 0.60
N VAL A 391 -14.32 1.09 0.43
CA VAL A 391 -15.20 0.57 1.46
C VAL A 391 -15.94 -0.67 0.94
N PRO A 392 -15.45 -1.88 1.23
CA PRO A 392 -16.05 -3.11 0.70
C PRO A 392 -17.49 -3.30 1.21
N TYR A 393 -18.28 -4.07 0.46
CA TYR A 393 -19.64 -4.43 0.88
C TYR A 393 -19.61 -5.34 2.12
N PRO A 394 -20.60 -5.23 3.03
CA PRO A 394 -20.76 -6.19 4.11
C PRO A 394 -20.93 -7.62 3.55
N PRO A 395 -20.36 -8.65 4.21
CA PRO A 395 -20.43 -10.02 3.72
C PRO A 395 -21.88 -10.47 3.54
N GLY A 396 -22.18 -11.06 2.38
CA GLY A 396 -23.53 -11.55 2.03
C GLY A 396 -24.42 -10.56 1.29
N LYS A 397 -24.00 -9.30 1.04
CA LYS A 397 -24.69 -8.41 0.09
C LYS A 397 -24.12 -8.56 -1.32
N ILE A 398 -24.99 -8.81 -2.29
CA ILE A 398 -24.67 -8.77 -3.72
C ILE A 398 -24.67 -7.29 -4.15
N PRO A 399 -23.67 -6.81 -4.90
CA PRO A 399 -23.70 -5.46 -5.48
C PRO A 399 -24.83 -5.34 -6.50
N ASP A 400 -25.66 -4.30 -6.40
CA ASP A 400 -26.47 -3.81 -7.50
C ASP A 400 -25.74 -2.61 -8.12
N GLU A 401 -25.38 -2.71 -9.39
CA GLU A 401 -24.60 -1.70 -10.12
C GLU A 401 -25.47 -0.50 -10.55
N ALA A 402 -26.81 -0.63 -10.52
CA ALA A 402 -27.74 0.41 -10.96
C ALA A 402 -28.22 1.33 -9.82
N GLU A 403 -28.09 0.93 -8.56
CA GLU A 403 -28.59 1.70 -7.42
C GLU A 403 -27.57 2.69 -6.83
N MET A 404 -28.09 3.83 -6.36
CA MET A 404 -27.32 4.86 -5.66
C MET A 404 -26.86 4.34 -4.29
N ARG A 405 -25.58 3.95 -4.18
CA ARG A 405 -25.04 3.40 -2.93
C ARG A 405 -25.04 4.45 -1.82
N THR A 406 -25.61 4.09 -0.68
CA THR A 406 -25.59 4.87 0.57
C THR A 406 -24.84 4.07 1.64
N ILE A 407 -23.88 4.72 2.33
CA ILE A 407 -23.07 4.11 3.39
C ILE A 407 -23.14 5.02 4.63
N THR A 408 -23.75 4.54 5.71
CA THR A 408 -23.82 5.28 6.99
C THR A 408 -22.87 4.65 8.01
N CYS A 409 -22.09 5.47 8.70
CA CYS A 409 -21.22 5.08 9.80
C CYS A 409 -21.37 6.02 11.00
N ASN A 410 -21.51 5.46 12.19
CA ASN A 410 -21.50 6.22 13.43
C ASN A 410 -20.09 6.20 14.02
N LYS A 411 -19.47 7.37 14.19
CA LYS A 411 -18.06 7.53 14.61
C LYS A 411 -17.96 8.44 15.83
N LYS A 412 -17.09 8.09 16.78
CA LYS A 412 -16.70 9.01 17.87
C LYS A 412 -15.50 9.86 17.45
N ILE A 413 -15.71 11.17 17.35
CA ILE A 413 -14.69 12.12 16.90
C ILE A 413 -14.07 12.84 18.11
N PRO A 414 -12.73 12.80 18.28
CA PRO A 414 -12.05 13.58 19.29
C PRO A 414 -12.05 15.05 18.90
N PHE A 415 -12.55 15.89 19.80
CA PHE A 415 -12.77 17.31 19.62
C PHE A 415 -12.23 18.09 20.82
N VAL A 416 -11.60 19.24 20.55
CA VAL A 416 -11.07 20.15 21.58
C VAL A 416 -11.74 21.49 21.42
N ALA A 417 -12.51 21.90 22.44
CA ALA A 417 -13.29 23.13 22.41
C ALA A 417 -12.39 24.38 22.38
N PRO A 418 -12.82 25.49 21.76
CA PRO A 418 -12.04 26.73 21.75
C PRO A 418 -11.83 27.26 23.19
N GLY A 419 -10.57 27.23 23.64
CA GLY A 419 -10.19 27.69 24.99
C GLY A 419 -10.07 26.57 26.04
N GLU A 420 -10.38 25.33 25.69
CA GLU A 420 -10.16 24.16 26.57
C GLU A 420 -8.95 23.34 26.12
N THR A 421 -8.22 22.76 27.08
CA THR A 421 -7.17 21.76 26.82
C THR A 421 -7.71 20.33 26.93
N LYS A 422 -8.96 20.15 27.34
CA LYS A 422 -9.56 18.83 27.56
C LYS A 422 -10.12 18.27 26.25
N LEU A 423 -9.81 17.00 26.00
CA LEU A 423 -10.29 16.28 24.83
C LEU A 423 -11.69 15.72 25.11
N SER A 424 -12.66 16.12 24.31
CA SER A 424 -14.04 15.63 24.33
C SER A 424 -14.28 14.67 23.16
N LEU A 425 -15.28 13.79 23.28
CA LEU A 425 -15.67 12.88 22.21
C LEU A 425 -17.10 13.20 21.77
N LYS A 426 -17.29 13.58 20.52
CA LYS A 426 -18.62 13.81 19.92
C LYS A 426 -19.04 12.63 19.05
N ASN A 427 -20.34 12.32 19.07
CA ASN A 427 -20.93 11.30 18.20
C ASN A 427 -21.29 11.92 16.84
N HIS A 428 -20.79 11.35 15.76
CA HIS A 428 -21.11 11.74 14.39
C HIS A 428 -21.79 10.60 13.64
N ALA A 429 -22.81 10.91 12.84
CA ALA A 429 -23.44 9.98 11.92
C ALA A 429 -23.10 10.43 10.49
N ASN A 430 -22.04 9.87 9.93
CA ASN A 430 -21.54 10.20 8.61
C ASN A 430 -22.24 9.33 7.56
N THR A 431 -22.94 9.93 6.60
CA THR A 431 -23.59 9.20 5.49
C THR A 431 -22.97 9.61 4.16
N VAL A 432 -22.35 8.65 3.47
CA VAL A 432 -21.79 8.85 2.12
C VAL A 432 -22.79 8.36 1.07
N TYR A 433 -23.12 9.24 0.14
CA TYR A 433 -24.01 9.04 -1.01
C TYR A 433 -23.19 9.03 -2.31
N VAL A 434 -23.17 7.90 -3.02
CA VAL A 434 -22.46 7.76 -4.31
C VAL A 434 -23.44 8.04 -5.44
N HIS A 435 -23.43 9.26 -5.98
CA HIS A 435 -24.44 9.70 -6.96
C HIS A 435 -24.38 8.93 -8.29
N LYS A 436 -23.17 8.60 -8.76
CA LYS A 436 -22.93 7.75 -9.92
C LYS A 436 -21.72 6.85 -9.63
N PRO A 437 -21.85 5.52 -9.60
CA PRO A 437 -20.69 4.64 -9.48
C PRO A 437 -19.80 4.80 -10.71
N VAL A 438 -18.48 4.85 -10.51
CA VAL A 438 -17.49 4.94 -11.59
C VAL A 438 -16.59 3.70 -11.59
N PRO A 439 -16.47 3.00 -12.74
CA PRO A 439 -15.64 1.80 -12.84
C PRO A 439 -14.17 2.13 -12.57
N SER A 440 -13.58 1.36 -11.68
CA SER A 440 -12.27 1.60 -11.09
C SER A 440 -11.52 0.28 -10.91
N ARG A 441 -10.19 0.37 -10.81
CA ARG A 441 -9.28 -0.75 -10.56
C ARG A 441 -8.30 -0.38 -9.46
N THR A 442 -7.80 -1.36 -8.73
CA THR A 442 -6.71 -1.15 -7.78
C THR A 442 -5.38 -1.32 -8.48
N LEU A 443 -4.60 -0.23 -8.54
CA LEU A 443 -3.23 -0.23 -9.03
C LEU A 443 -2.31 -0.87 -7.99
N THR A 444 -1.87 -2.10 -8.28
CA THR A 444 -0.88 -2.86 -7.49
C THR A 444 0.50 -2.84 -8.13
N THR A 445 0.55 -2.86 -9.46
CA THR A 445 1.72 -3.24 -10.25
C THR A 445 1.66 -2.60 -11.63
N MET A 446 2.81 -2.14 -12.12
CA MET A 446 2.98 -1.44 -13.39
C MET A 446 4.39 -1.71 -13.93
N THR A 447 4.56 -1.59 -15.24
CA THR A 447 5.86 -1.60 -15.91
C THR A 447 6.04 -0.31 -16.71
N PHE A 448 7.27 0.16 -16.78
CA PHE A 448 7.63 1.45 -17.38
C PHE A 448 8.98 1.35 -18.10
N SER A 449 9.21 2.28 -19.02
CA SER A 449 10.45 2.37 -19.81
C SER A 449 11.39 3.47 -19.30
N HIS A 450 10.82 4.58 -18.81
CA HIS A 450 11.55 5.81 -18.51
C HIS A 450 11.12 6.39 -17.16
N PRO A 451 12.05 6.75 -16.25
CA PRO A 451 11.71 7.22 -14.89
C PRO A 451 10.77 8.45 -14.84
N GLN A 452 10.80 9.32 -15.87
CA GLN A 452 9.83 10.42 -16.05
C GLN A 452 8.37 9.94 -15.97
N GLN A 453 8.05 8.77 -16.53
CA GLN A 453 6.68 8.25 -16.55
C GLN A 453 6.13 8.08 -15.13
N LEU A 454 6.97 7.65 -14.17
CA LEU A 454 6.59 7.57 -12.75
C LEU A 454 6.32 8.96 -12.17
N ILE A 455 7.19 9.94 -12.43
CA ILE A 455 7.03 11.31 -11.91
C ILE A 455 5.77 11.98 -12.47
N THR A 456 5.47 11.78 -13.75
CA THR A 456 4.27 12.31 -14.41
C THR A 456 2.96 11.77 -13.83
N ILE A 457 2.92 10.53 -13.32
CA ILE A 457 1.70 9.96 -12.73
C ILE A 457 1.48 10.32 -11.25
N LEU A 458 2.53 10.72 -10.51
CA LEU A 458 2.42 11.02 -9.07
C LEU A 458 1.29 12.00 -8.70
N PRO A 459 1.07 13.12 -9.41
CA PRO A 459 0.03 14.09 -9.03
C PRO A 459 -1.38 13.47 -9.02
N TYR A 460 -1.66 12.56 -9.96
CA TYR A 460 -2.91 11.81 -10.02
C TYR A 460 -3.00 10.72 -8.94
N LEU A 461 -1.92 9.97 -8.71
CA LEU A 461 -1.90 8.95 -7.64
C LEU A 461 -2.16 9.57 -6.26
N ARG A 462 -1.60 10.76 -6.01
CA ARG A 462 -1.82 11.55 -4.79
C ARG A 462 -3.27 12.02 -4.65
N GLN A 463 -3.89 12.50 -5.74
CA GLN A 463 -5.30 12.90 -5.78
C GLN A 463 -6.23 11.77 -5.32
N TYR A 464 -6.05 10.56 -5.89
CA TYR A 464 -6.89 9.41 -5.54
C TYR A 464 -6.52 8.76 -4.20
N ALA A 465 -5.24 8.74 -3.80
CA ALA A 465 -4.84 8.30 -2.46
C ALA A 465 -5.41 9.22 -1.36
N PHE A 466 -5.41 10.54 -1.57
CA PHE A 466 -6.02 11.49 -0.64
C PHE A 466 -7.54 11.34 -0.58
N LEU A 467 -8.22 11.21 -1.72
CA LEU A 467 -9.66 10.94 -1.76
C LEU A 467 -10.02 9.64 -1.02
N ALA A 468 -9.28 8.56 -1.25
CA ALA A 468 -9.47 7.30 -0.53
C ALA A 468 -9.28 7.51 0.98
N THR A 469 -8.20 8.18 1.39
CA THR A 469 -7.92 8.54 2.79
C THR A 469 -9.09 9.32 3.42
N LEU A 470 -9.63 10.34 2.75
CA LEU A 470 -10.78 11.11 3.24
C LEU A 470 -12.03 10.23 3.46
N LEU A 471 -12.33 9.32 2.53
CA LEU A 471 -13.48 8.42 2.64
C LEU A 471 -13.27 7.37 3.74
N GLU A 472 -12.08 6.78 3.83
CA GLU A 472 -11.74 5.82 4.90
C GLU A 472 -11.77 6.47 6.27
N HIS A 473 -11.15 7.64 6.44
CA HIS A 473 -11.18 8.37 7.70
C HIS A 473 -12.62 8.79 8.07
N SER A 474 -13.47 9.10 7.09
CA SER A 474 -14.88 9.45 7.37
C SER A 474 -15.75 8.24 7.74
N LEU A 475 -15.38 7.02 7.35
CA LEU A 475 -16.22 5.82 7.47
C LEU A 475 -15.62 4.69 8.34
N LYS A 476 -14.35 4.77 8.76
CA LYS A 476 -13.67 3.80 9.64
C LYS A 476 -13.24 4.50 10.94
N GLU A 477 -13.36 3.81 12.07
CA GLU A 477 -12.72 4.27 13.32
C GLU A 477 -11.24 3.90 13.29
N LEU A 478 -10.36 4.91 13.18
CA LEU A 478 -8.91 4.71 13.32
C LEU A 478 -8.47 4.80 14.79
N PRO A 479 -7.40 4.08 15.18
CA PRO A 479 -6.72 4.34 16.45
C PRO A 479 -6.14 5.76 16.44
N ASP A 480 -6.60 6.62 17.35
CA ASP A 480 -6.19 8.02 17.41
C ASP A 480 -5.15 8.23 18.54
N PRO A 481 -4.02 8.95 18.29
CA PRO A 481 -2.93 9.07 19.24
C PRO A 481 -3.31 9.86 20.49
N SER A 482 -4.37 10.66 20.43
CA SER A 482 -4.89 11.41 21.56
C SER A 482 -5.30 10.52 22.73
N ARG A 483 -5.55 9.21 22.50
CA ARG A 483 -5.77 8.22 23.57
C ARG A 483 -4.53 7.94 24.41
N LEU A 484 -3.32 8.19 23.90
CA LEU A 484 -2.06 8.10 24.66
C LEU A 484 -1.82 9.36 25.51
N LEU A 485 -2.32 10.52 25.07
CA LEU A 485 -2.22 11.79 25.82
C LEU A 485 -3.33 11.95 26.87
N ALA A 486 -4.38 11.11 26.82
CA ALA A 486 -5.49 11.10 27.76
C ALA A 486 -5.19 10.37 29.10
N THR A 487 -3.95 9.98 29.37
CA THR A 487 -3.53 9.42 30.67
C THR A 487 -3.30 10.52 31.71
N ASN A 488 -4.36 11.26 32.05
CA ASN A 488 -4.37 12.22 33.15
C ASN A 488 -5.70 12.16 33.90
N ASP A 489 -5.79 11.21 34.83
CA ASP A 489 -6.57 11.26 36.09
C ASP A 489 -6.37 9.90 36.83
N PRO A 490 -6.26 9.87 38.17
CA PRO A 490 -5.28 10.58 38.99
C PRO A 490 -4.36 9.61 39.78
N GLU A 491 -3.32 10.12 40.44
CA GLU A 491 -2.45 9.30 41.31
C GLU A 491 -3.20 8.61 42.46
N PRO A 492 -2.78 7.40 42.87
CA PRO A 492 -3.39 6.66 43.98
C PRO A 492 -3.02 7.29 45.33
N SER A 493 -3.89 8.16 45.84
CA SER A 493 -3.73 8.74 47.18
C SER A 493 -3.87 7.67 48.27
N THR A 494 -2.75 7.39 48.93
CA THR A 494 -2.60 6.41 50.02
C THR A 494 -3.30 6.85 51.31
N THR A 495 -3.99 5.92 52.00
CA THR A 495 -4.04 5.94 53.48
C THR A 495 -3.81 4.56 54.05
N THR A 496 -2.77 4.47 54.86
CA THR A 496 -2.20 3.31 55.53
C THR A 496 -3.08 2.75 56.65
N THR A 497 -3.28 1.42 56.68
CA THR A 497 -3.25 0.66 57.94
C THR A 497 -2.55 -0.68 57.69
N ALA A 498 -1.52 -1.00 58.47
CA ALA A 498 -0.63 -2.14 58.21
C ALA A 498 -0.94 -3.36 59.08
N THR A 499 -0.98 -4.56 58.46
CA THR A 499 -0.56 -5.82 59.09
C THR A 499 0.01 -6.79 58.02
N GLN A 500 0.75 -7.80 58.47
CA GLN A 500 1.75 -8.58 57.71
C GLN A 500 1.22 -9.64 56.69
N PRO A 501 2.06 -10.12 55.75
CA PRO A 501 1.82 -11.27 54.85
C PRO A 501 2.15 -12.61 55.59
N PRO A 502 2.08 -13.83 54.99
CA PRO A 502 1.71 -14.27 53.62
C PRO A 502 0.45 -15.19 53.69
N PRO A 503 0.14 -16.23 52.84
CA PRO A 503 0.84 -16.79 51.66
C PRO A 503 -0.05 -17.13 50.44
N LYS A 504 0.52 -17.95 49.54
CA LYS A 504 0.03 -18.47 48.26
C LYS A 504 -1.03 -19.58 48.41
N THR A 505 -2.12 -19.51 47.64
CA THR A 505 -2.84 -20.71 47.15
C THR A 505 -3.26 -20.48 45.71
N THR A 506 -2.88 -21.41 44.82
CA THR A 506 -3.39 -21.51 43.44
C THR A 506 -4.90 -21.75 43.43
N ALA A 507 -5.66 -20.76 42.97
CA ALA A 507 -7.05 -20.94 42.56
C ALA A 507 -7.11 -20.96 41.04
N ILE A 508 -7.52 -22.09 40.47
CA ILE A 508 -7.78 -22.24 39.04
C ILE A 508 -9.06 -21.44 38.76
N SER A 509 -8.98 -20.33 38.00
CA SER A 509 -10.20 -19.67 37.49
C SER A 509 -10.94 -20.68 36.62
N THR A 510 -12.14 -21.05 37.02
CA THR A 510 -13.02 -21.84 36.15
C THR A 510 -13.63 -20.89 35.13
N THR A 511 -13.90 -21.36 33.93
CA THR A 511 -14.47 -20.55 32.83
C THR A 511 -15.77 -19.83 33.18
N GLN A 512 -16.43 -20.23 34.28
CA GLN A 512 -17.63 -19.62 34.83
C GLN A 512 -17.38 -18.28 35.57
N SER A 513 -16.22 -18.05 36.20
CA SER A 513 -15.87 -16.73 36.78
C SER A 513 -15.49 -15.71 35.72
N ASP A 514 -14.83 -16.17 34.65
CA ASP A 514 -14.50 -15.31 33.51
C ASP A 514 -15.79 -14.97 32.72
N TYR A 515 -16.70 -15.94 32.57
CA TYR A 515 -18.02 -15.72 31.97
C TYR A 515 -18.92 -14.80 32.80
N SER A 516 -18.94 -14.90 34.13
CA SER A 516 -19.73 -13.98 34.98
C SER A 516 -19.14 -12.57 34.98
N THR A 517 -17.82 -12.43 34.83
CA THR A 517 -17.16 -11.13 34.63
C THR A 517 -17.54 -10.53 33.26
N LEU A 518 -17.57 -11.34 32.20
CA LEU A 518 -18.07 -10.93 30.88
C LEU A 518 -19.54 -10.50 30.90
N MET A 519 -20.42 -11.29 31.51
CA MET A 519 -21.86 -11.00 31.59
C MET A 519 -22.20 -9.80 32.49
N SER A 520 -21.37 -9.52 33.51
CA SER A 520 -21.51 -8.31 34.33
C SER A 520 -20.91 -7.06 33.67
N ALA A 521 -19.96 -7.21 32.74
CA ALA A 521 -19.55 -6.12 31.84
C ALA A 521 -20.69 -5.72 30.88
N THR A 522 -21.50 -6.68 30.39
CA THR A 522 -22.70 -6.40 29.58
C THR A 522 -23.86 -5.78 30.37
N THR A 523 -23.81 -5.78 31.71
CA THR A 523 -24.90 -5.28 32.58
C THR A 523 -24.46 -4.08 33.42
N ARG A 524 -23.62 -3.20 32.84
CA ARG A 524 -23.24 -1.89 33.41
C ARG A 524 -23.58 -0.69 32.50
N GLN A 525 -24.54 -0.85 31.59
CA GLN A 525 -25.32 0.27 31.06
C GLN A 525 -26.59 0.46 31.89
N ASP A 526 -26.44 1.12 33.04
CA ASP A 526 -27.45 1.98 33.65
C ASP A 526 -26.84 2.65 34.88
N GLY A 527 -26.63 3.96 34.83
CA GLY A 527 -26.01 4.67 35.96
C GLY A 527 -25.08 5.85 35.65
N ASN A 528 -25.10 6.43 34.45
CA ASN A 528 -24.61 7.81 34.30
C ASN A 528 -25.35 8.54 33.18
N LYS A 529 -26.35 9.34 33.56
CA LYS A 529 -27.02 10.29 32.67
C LYS A 529 -26.12 11.52 32.49
N ASN A 530 -25.05 11.37 31.72
CA ASN A 530 -24.67 12.46 30.85
C ASN A 530 -25.71 12.48 29.72
N GLU A 531 -26.26 13.64 29.42
CA GLU A 531 -27.16 13.79 28.28
C GLU A 531 -26.35 13.47 27.01
N GLU A 532 -26.61 12.31 26.37
CA GLU A 532 -25.99 12.00 25.09
C GLU A 532 -26.56 12.97 24.06
N GLU A 533 -25.80 14.02 23.73
CA GLU A 533 -26.12 14.93 22.63
C GLU A 533 -26.45 14.11 21.37
N PRO A 534 -27.52 14.49 20.64
CA PRO A 534 -27.90 13.76 19.43
C PRO A 534 -26.73 13.75 18.44
N PRO A 535 -26.49 12.63 17.74
CA PRO A 535 -25.35 12.51 16.85
C PRO A 535 -25.42 13.59 15.77
N THR A 536 -24.27 14.22 15.51
CA THR A 536 -24.16 15.21 14.44
C THR A 536 -24.17 14.48 13.10
N ASN A 537 -25.26 14.64 12.36
CA ASN A 537 -25.39 14.10 11.00
C ASN A 537 -24.47 14.87 10.05
N ILE A 538 -23.69 14.16 9.25
CA ILE A 538 -22.87 14.72 8.17
C ILE A 538 -23.15 13.93 6.90
N ASP A 539 -23.75 14.58 5.92
CA ASP A 539 -24.07 14.00 4.62
C ASP A 539 -22.98 14.36 3.61
N ILE A 540 -22.40 13.36 2.95
CA ILE A 540 -21.28 13.50 2.01
C ILE A 540 -21.73 12.92 0.66
N THR A 541 -21.83 13.74 -0.39
CA THR A 541 -22.10 13.26 -1.75
C THR A 541 -20.81 13.15 -2.55
N LEU A 542 -20.51 11.97 -3.06
CA LEU A 542 -19.35 11.67 -3.90
C LEU A 542 -19.73 11.74 -5.39
N THR A 543 -18.99 12.52 -6.17
CA THR A 543 -19.10 12.60 -7.64
C THR A 543 -17.71 12.47 -8.26
N MET A 544 -17.51 11.56 -9.20
CA MET A 544 -16.17 11.19 -9.71
C MET A 544 -15.88 11.61 -11.16
N SER A 545 -16.84 12.23 -11.86
CA SER A 545 -16.71 12.62 -13.26
C SER A 545 -17.30 14.01 -13.48
N PRO A 546 -16.61 14.94 -14.17
CA PRO A 546 -15.29 14.78 -14.81
C PRO A 546 -14.10 14.83 -13.82
N THR A 547 -14.25 15.52 -12.69
CA THR A 547 -13.24 15.64 -11.63
C THR A 547 -13.79 15.07 -10.31
N PRO A 548 -12.94 14.61 -9.38
CA PRO A 548 -13.39 14.08 -8.11
C PRO A 548 -13.86 15.20 -7.16
N ARG A 549 -15.14 15.17 -6.80
CA ARG A 549 -15.83 16.18 -6.00
C ARG A 549 -16.53 15.56 -4.80
N LEU A 550 -16.44 16.25 -3.67
CA LEU A 550 -17.11 15.96 -2.41
C LEU A 550 -18.02 17.13 -2.04
N ARG A 551 -19.33 16.89 -1.95
CA ARG A 551 -20.27 17.86 -1.38
C ARG A 551 -20.60 17.44 0.04
N VAL A 552 -20.28 18.28 1.03
CA VAL A 552 -20.49 17.99 2.45
C VAL A 552 -21.56 18.92 3.01
N VAL A 553 -22.58 18.33 3.64
CA VAL A 553 -23.70 19.03 4.28
C VAL A 553 -23.76 18.64 5.75
N PHE A 554 -23.83 19.63 6.64
CA PHE A 554 -23.82 19.41 8.10
C PHE A 554 -24.50 20.57 8.86
N PRO A 555 -25.06 20.34 10.07
CA PRO A 555 -25.54 21.43 10.93
C PRO A 555 -24.40 22.36 11.32
N PHE A 556 -24.51 23.66 11.03
CA PHE A 556 -23.43 24.63 11.27
C PHE A 556 -23.72 25.60 12.41
N ARG A 557 -24.93 26.17 12.41
CA ARG A 557 -25.49 27.03 13.47
C ARG A 557 -26.89 26.50 13.83
N ASP A 558 -27.44 26.94 14.96
CA ASP A 558 -28.73 26.47 15.48
C ASP A 558 -29.86 26.44 14.43
N ASP A 559 -29.89 27.44 13.53
CA ASP A 559 -30.87 27.56 12.42
C ASP A 559 -30.27 27.43 11.00
N LYS A 560 -28.98 27.05 10.84
CA LYS A 560 -28.35 26.90 9.49
C LYS A 560 -27.61 25.58 9.32
N THR A 561 -27.93 24.86 8.25
CA THR A 561 -27.08 23.84 7.63
C THR A 561 -26.01 24.52 6.76
N ALA A 562 -24.75 24.09 6.87
CA ALA A 562 -23.74 24.36 5.85
C ALA A 562 -23.79 23.32 4.72
N ASN A 563 -23.39 23.74 3.53
CA ASN A 563 -23.32 22.98 2.29
C ASN A 563 -22.11 23.46 1.47
N VAL A 564 -21.02 22.68 1.52
CA VAL A 564 -19.75 23.02 0.86
C VAL A 564 -19.46 22.00 -0.24
N THR A 565 -19.17 22.48 -1.45
CA THR A 565 -18.69 21.64 -2.57
C THR A 565 -17.19 21.83 -2.77
N LEU A 566 -16.46 20.73 -2.64
CA LEU A 566 -15.01 20.63 -2.68
C LEU A 566 -14.62 19.83 -3.91
N GLU A 567 -13.67 20.32 -4.70
CA GLU A 567 -13.02 19.60 -5.79
C GLU A 567 -11.61 19.18 -5.34
N ILE A 568 -11.30 17.89 -5.46
CA ILE A 568 -9.97 17.36 -5.18
C ILE A 568 -9.17 17.40 -6.47
N GLN A 569 -8.06 18.13 -6.46
CA GLN A 569 -7.19 18.34 -7.60
C GLN A 569 -5.89 17.52 -7.44
N GLU A 570 -5.02 17.62 -8.44
CA GLU A 570 -3.70 17.00 -8.46
C GLU A 570 -2.91 17.29 -7.16
N ASN A 571 -2.05 16.36 -6.73
CA ASN A 571 -1.33 16.40 -5.44
C ASN A 571 -2.25 16.48 -4.19
N GLY A 572 -3.53 16.11 -4.34
CA GLY A 572 -4.52 16.15 -3.26
C GLY A 572 -4.76 17.57 -2.75
N HIS A 573 -4.73 18.56 -3.63
CA HIS A 573 -5.15 19.92 -3.31
C HIS A 573 -6.69 20.01 -3.25
N VAL A 574 -7.23 20.81 -2.32
CA VAL A 574 -8.67 20.98 -2.14
C VAL A 574 -9.09 22.35 -2.61
N HIS A 575 -9.65 22.42 -3.82
CA HIS A 575 -10.31 23.61 -4.33
C HIS A 575 -11.76 23.68 -3.83
N VAL A 576 -12.25 24.87 -3.52
CA VAL A 576 -13.60 25.06 -3.00
C VAL A 576 -14.46 25.71 -4.09
N GLU A 577 -15.32 24.92 -4.72
CA GLU A 577 -16.18 25.38 -5.82
C GLU A 577 -17.35 26.23 -5.30
N SER A 578 -17.95 25.84 -4.17
CA SER A 578 -19.01 26.61 -3.51
C SER A 578 -19.02 26.36 -2.01
N GLN A 579 -19.40 27.38 -1.24
CA GLN A 579 -19.45 27.34 0.21
C GLN A 579 -20.45 28.37 0.75
N ASP A 580 -21.04 28.09 1.90
CA ASP A 580 -22.00 28.94 2.63
C ASP A 580 -21.62 29.11 4.13
N VAL A 581 -20.38 28.74 4.46
CA VAL A 581 -19.82 28.73 5.83
C VAL A 581 -19.26 30.10 6.21
N LEU A 582 -18.63 30.79 5.25
CA LEU A 582 -18.07 32.13 5.41
C LEU A 582 -19.11 33.20 5.04
N ASP A 583 -19.53 33.95 6.06
CA ASP A 583 -20.45 35.11 6.03
C ASP A 583 -19.68 36.36 6.53
N GLU A 584 -20.19 37.57 6.31
CA GLU A 584 -19.62 38.84 6.86
C GLU A 584 -19.33 38.81 8.37
N ARG A 585 -20.00 37.92 9.12
CA ARG A 585 -19.87 37.76 10.58
C ARG A 585 -18.62 37.00 11.01
N ASN A 586 -18.02 36.19 10.12
CA ASN A 586 -16.92 35.28 10.46
C ASN A 586 -15.75 35.34 9.47
N THR A 587 -15.76 36.27 8.51
CA THR A 587 -14.65 36.59 7.59
C THR A 587 -13.40 37.13 8.31
N VAL A 588 -13.50 37.56 9.56
CA VAL A 588 -12.35 37.97 10.38
C VAL A 588 -12.20 36.98 11.53
N ALA A 589 -11.04 36.34 11.64
CA ALA A 589 -10.72 35.45 12.74
C ALA A 589 -10.46 36.25 14.05
N PRO A 590 -10.58 35.64 15.25
CA PRO A 590 -10.35 36.32 16.53
C PRO A 590 -8.96 36.96 16.69
N ASN A 591 -7.97 36.55 15.91
CA ASN A 591 -6.63 37.14 15.86
C ASN A 591 -6.47 38.26 14.81
N GLY A 592 -7.56 38.76 14.24
CA GLY A 592 -7.57 39.82 13.22
C GLY A 592 -7.20 39.36 11.81
N ARG A 593 -6.84 38.08 11.58
CA ARG A 593 -6.58 37.57 10.23
C ARG A 593 -7.88 37.41 9.46
N GLN A 594 -7.93 37.95 8.24
CA GLN A 594 -9.03 37.72 7.31
C GLN A 594 -9.01 36.26 6.83
N ARG A 595 -10.16 35.58 6.92
CA ARG A 595 -10.39 34.22 6.44
C ARG A 595 -10.77 34.27 4.97
N THR A 596 -10.17 33.39 4.18
CA THR A 596 -10.41 33.24 2.75
C THR A 596 -11.12 31.94 2.44
N VAL A 597 -11.75 31.85 1.27
CA VAL A 597 -12.39 30.60 0.79
C VAL A 597 -11.35 29.46 0.69
N GLU A 598 -10.10 29.78 0.36
CA GLU A 598 -9.00 28.81 0.33
C GLU A 598 -8.65 28.23 1.72
N ASP A 599 -8.83 29.00 2.80
CA ASP A 599 -8.58 28.50 4.17
C ASP A 599 -9.54 27.34 4.52
N VAL A 600 -10.72 27.28 3.90
CA VAL A 600 -11.71 26.18 4.06
C VAL A 600 -11.18 24.86 3.47
N GLY A 601 -10.58 24.92 2.28
CA GLY A 601 -9.96 23.77 1.61
C GLY A 601 -8.66 23.34 2.27
N ARG A 602 -7.76 24.28 2.55
CA ARG A 602 -6.48 24.05 3.25
C ARG A 602 -6.69 23.42 4.64
N LEU A 603 -7.79 23.73 5.33
CA LEU A 603 -8.14 23.08 6.58
C LEU A 603 -8.42 21.57 6.37
N LEU A 604 -9.14 21.18 5.32
CA LEU A 604 -9.38 19.76 5.03
C LEU A 604 -8.10 19.04 4.62
N GLU A 605 -7.24 19.68 3.80
CA GLU A 605 -5.88 19.17 3.49
C GLU A 605 -5.02 18.93 4.74
N THR A 606 -5.27 19.69 5.81
CA THR A 606 -4.51 19.61 7.06
C THR A 606 -5.05 18.55 8.02
N VAL A 607 -6.36 18.34 8.03
CA VAL A 607 -7.06 17.48 9.00
C VAL A 607 -7.29 16.06 8.46
N GLU A 608 -7.46 15.91 7.15
CA GLU A 608 -7.66 14.64 6.43
C GLU A 608 -8.86 13.80 6.95
N ASP A 609 -9.82 14.42 7.65
CA ASP A 609 -11.02 13.78 8.22
C ASP A 609 -12.18 14.80 8.15
N VAL A 610 -13.24 14.45 7.42
CA VAL A 610 -14.38 15.35 7.13
C VAL A 610 -15.15 15.69 8.41
N GLY A 611 -15.23 14.79 9.38
CA GLY A 611 -15.94 15.04 10.64
C GLY A 611 -15.14 15.94 11.60
N LYS A 612 -13.82 15.73 11.71
CA LYS A 612 -12.93 16.67 12.43
C LYS A 612 -12.93 18.06 11.78
N TRP A 613 -12.96 18.13 10.44
CA TRP A 613 -13.08 19.38 9.67
C TRP A 613 -14.41 20.09 9.93
N ALA A 614 -15.53 19.37 9.92
CA ALA A 614 -16.85 19.92 10.25
C ALA A 614 -16.91 20.50 11.67
N GLU A 615 -16.43 19.77 12.69
CA GLU A 615 -16.40 20.28 14.07
C GLU A 615 -15.48 21.49 14.26
N PHE A 616 -14.36 21.56 13.53
CA PHE A 616 -13.50 22.76 13.56
C PHE A 616 -14.26 24.00 13.06
N MET A 617 -15.02 23.87 11.96
CA MET A 617 -15.85 24.97 11.46
C MET A 617 -16.97 25.31 12.44
N ARG A 618 -17.75 24.32 12.90
CA ARG A 618 -18.85 24.52 13.87
C ARG A 618 -18.41 25.18 15.16
N SER A 619 -17.19 24.94 15.61
CA SER A 619 -16.70 25.47 16.89
C SER A 619 -15.98 26.81 16.79
N ARG A 620 -15.31 27.11 15.67
CA ARG A 620 -14.47 28.31 15.54
C ARG A 620 -15.01 29.34 14.55
N TRP A 621 -15.89 28.92 13.65
CA TRP A 621 -16.39 29.72 12.52
C TRP A 621 -17.91 29.91 12.55
N ALA A 622 -18.69 29.10 13.28
CA ALA A 622 -20.10 29.36 13.53
C ALA A 622 -20.31 30.73 14.20
#